data_AF-A0A1Q6QUJ5-F1
#
_entry.id   AF-A0A1Q6QUJ5-F1
#
_cell.length_a   1.000
_cell.length_b   1.000
_cell.length_c   1.000
_cell.angle_alpha   90.00
_cell.angle_beta   90.00
_cell.angle_gamma   90.00
#
_symmetry.space_group_name_H-M   'P 1'
#
loop_
_entity.id
_entity.type
_entity.pdbx_description
1 polymer ?
#
loop_
_entity_poly.entity_id
_entity_poly.type
_entity_poly.pdbx_seq_one_letter_code
_entity_poly.pdbx_strand_id
1 'polypeptide(L)'
;MENNFYVGIVHHNKKVTKEAYNEKLVLYSTNNYNYLDLINDIEYTTDVSNKDYVKAETLEPVNINDFREDYGYLLSRHYDKPKAKKKHWYNFKG
;
A
#
# COMPACT_ATOMS: atom_id res chain seq x y z
N MET A 1 4.62 -13.80 12.85
CA MET A 1 4.80 -12.76 11.81
C MET A 1 5.51 -11.59 12.48
N GLU A 2 6.52 -11.03 11.84
CA GLU A 2 7.11 -9.78 12.31
C GLU A 2 6.06 -8.68 12.24
N ASN A 3 5.94 -7.88 13.30
CA ASN A 3 4.94 -6.83 13.41
C ASN A 3 5.43 -5.58 12.65
N ASN A 4 5.39 -5.64 11.32
CA ASN A 4 5.84 -4.58 10.42
C ASN A 4 4.68 -3.65 10.01
N PHE A 5 3.74 -3.43 10.93
CA PHE A 5 2.56 -2.62 10.70
C PHE A 5 2.71 -1.23 11.31
N TYR A 6 2.23 -0.25 10.57
CA TYR A 6 2.33 1.16 10.91
C TYR A 6 0.98 1.82 10.70
N VAL A 7 0.70 2.84 11.50
CA VAL A 7 -0.31 3.83 11.17
C VAL A 7 0.42 5.04 10.64
N GLY A 8 -0.03 5.56 9.49
CA GLY A 8 0.61 6.71 8.84
C GLY A 8 -0.37 7.53 8.04
N ILE A 9 0.05 8.74 7.68
CA ILE A 9 -0.71 9.63 6.81
C ILE A 9 -0.23 9.47 5.38
N VAL A 10 -1.14 9.11 4.48
CA VAL A 10 -0.94 9.17 3.03
C VAL A 10 -1.43 10.50 2.50
N HIS A 11 -0.58 11.15 1.71
CA HIS A 11 -0.90 12.35 0.96
C HIS A 11 -1.26 11.98 -0.47
N HIS A 12 -2.41 12.43 -0.95
CA HIS A 12 -2.88 12.17 -2.30
C HIS A 12 -2.80 13.43 -3.18
N ASN A 13 -1.89 13.45 -4.15
CA ASN A 13 -1.86 14.49 -5.18
C ASN A 13 -2.90 14.15 -6.26
N LYS A 14 -4.16 14.56 -6.05
CA LYS A 14 -5.18 14.43 -7.12
C LYS A 14 -4.79 15.28 -8.33
N LYS A 15 -4.69 14.64 -9.50
CA LYS A 15 -4.54 15.31 -10.80
C LYS A 15 -5.84 15.96 -11.31
N VAL A 16 -7.00 15.76 -10.64
CA VAL A 16 -8.34 16.08 -11.19
C VAL A 16 -9.09 17.17 -10.42
N THR A 17 -8.85 17.32 -9.11
CA THR A 17 -9.37 18.43 -8.29
C THR A 17 -8.18 19.10 -7.61
N LYS A 18 -8.12 20.44 -7.62
CA LYS A 18 -6.97 21.26 -7.18
C LYS A 18 -6.55 21.07 -5.71
N GLU A 19 -7.26 20.27 -4.94
CA GLU A 19 -7.04 20.08 -3.51
C GLU A 19 -6.40 18.72 -3.25
N ALA A 20 -5.20 18.75 -2.69
CA ALA A 20 -4.59 17.58 -2.08
C ALA A 20 -5.30 17.27 -0.76
N TYR A 21 -5.43 15.98 -0.42
CA TYR A 21 -5.99 15.56 0.86
C TYR A 21 -5.10 14.52 1.52
N ASN A 22 -5.19 14.45 2.84
CA ASN A 22 -4.43 13.54 3.69
C ASN A 22 -5.39 12.50 4.28
N GLU A 23 -4.99 11.23 4.26
CA GLU A 23 -5.76 10.13 4.83
C GLU A 23 -4.90 9.34 5.82
N LYS A 24 -5.47 8.96 6.96
CA LYS A 24 -4.78 8.15 7.98
C LYS A 24 -5.10 6.67 7.74
N LEU A 25 -4.07 5.87 7.46
CA LEU A 25 -4.20 4.46 7.07
C LEU A 25 -3.33 3.56 7.94
N VAL A 26 -3.70 2.27 7.99
CA VAL A 26 -2.83 1.20 8.50
C VAL A 26 -2.09 0.60 7.32
N LEU A 27 -0.78 0.48 7.44
CA LEU A 27 0.14 0.15 6.37
C LEU A 27 1.07 -0.98 6.81
N TYR A 28 1.35 -1.90 5.90
CA TYR A 28 2.36 -2.94 6.10
C TYR A 28 3.66 -2.55 5.39
N SER A 29 4.77 -2.47 6.15
CA SER A 29 6.10 -2.22 5.59
C SER A 29 6.69 -3.51 5.03
N THR A 30 7.10 -3.46 3.77
CA THR A 30 7.78 -4.59 3.12
C THR A 30 9.31 -4.47 3.19
N ASN A 31 9.84 -3.24 3.18
CA ASN A 31 11.27 -2.95 3.13
C ASN A 31 11.65 -1.59 3.74
N ASN A 32 10.78 -0.99 4.56
CA ASN A 32 10.92 0.35 5.16
C ASN A 32 10.96 1.53 4.17
N TYR A 33 10.74 1.28 2.89
CA TYR A 33 10.57 2.31 1.85
C TYR A 33 9.18 2.23 1.21
N ASN A 34 8.63 1.02 1.11
CA ASN A 34 7.34 0.72 0.52
C ASN A 34 6.35 0.24 1.58
N TYR A 35 5.16 0.83 1.51
CA TYR A 35 4.09 0.69 2.49
C TYR A 35 2.82 0.26 1.78
N LEU A 36 2.35 -0.94 2.12
CA LEU A 36 1.19 -1.54 1.51
C LEU A 36 -0.07 -1.25 2.33
N ASP A 37 -1.04 -0.60 1.72
CA ASP A 37 -2.41 -0.57 2.20
C ASP A 37 -3.11 -1.88 1.79
N LEU A 38 -3.35 -2.71 2.80
CA LEU A 38 -3.96 -4.03 2.64
C LEU A 38 -5.47 -3.99 2.40
N ILE A 39 -6.15 -2.89 2.75
CA ILE A 39 -7.58 -2.72 2.51
C ILE A 39 -7.81 -2.45 1.03
N ASN A 40 -7.07 -1.49 0.48
CA ASN A 40 -7.22 -1.07 -0.91
C ASN A 40 -6.29 -1.81 -1.88
N ASP A 41 -5.34 -2.59 -1.38
CA ASP A 41 -4.34 -3.30 -2.17
C ASP A 41 -3.43 -2.35 -2.98
N ILE A 42 -3.07 -1.22 -2.37
CA ILE A 42 -2.27 -0.15 -2.99
C ILE A 42 -0.94 -0.02 -2.26
N GLU A 43 0.14 0.06 -3.02
CA GLU A 43 1.47 0.33 -2.49
C GLU A 43 1.80 1.82 -2.60
N TYR A 44 2.24 2.39 -1.48
CA TYR A 44 2.73 3.75 -1.37
C TYR A 44 4.21 3.76 -1.04
N THR A 45 4.87 4.87 -1.34
CA THR A 45 6.29 5.10 -0.99
C THR A 45 6.40 6.36 -0.15
N THR A 46 7.54 6.57 0.49
CA THR A 46 7.85 7.84 1.17
C THR A 46 8.38 8.92 0.24
N ASP A 47 8.46 8.66 -1.07
CA ASP A 47 8.94 9.61 -2.06
C ASP A 47 7.83 10.60 -2.42
N VAL A 48 8.02 11.86 -1.98
CA VAL A 48 7.07 12.96 -2.19
C VAL A 48 6.90 13.36 -3.66
N SER A 49 7.78 12.91 -4.56
CA SER A 49 7.63 13.12 -6.00
C SER A 49 6.52 12.25 -6.60
N ASN A 50 6.11 11.19 -5.90
CA ASN A 50 5.00 10.35 -6.33
C ASN A 50 3.65 11.06 -6.19
N LYS A 51 2.69 10.57 -6.99
CA LYS A 51 1.32 11.08 -6.97
C LYS A 51 0.71 10.89 -5.58
N ASP A 52 0.83 9.69 -5.02
CA ASP A 52 0.37 9.40 -3.67
C ASP A 52 1.56 8.88 -2.87
N TYR A 53 1.81 9.45 -1.69
CA TYR A 53 2.98 9.11 -0.86
C TYR A 53 2.66 9.09 0.63
N VAL A 54 3.40 8.29 1.39
CA VAL A 54 3.34 8.23 2.84
C VAL A 54 4.24 9.30 3.44
N LYS A 55 3.71 10.02 4.42
CA LYS A 55 4.51 10.96 5.22
C LYS A 55 5.32 10.19 6.26
N ALA A 56 6.62 10.04 6.01
CA ALA A 56 7.52 9.28 6.86
C ALA A 56 7.51 9.74 8.32
N GLU A 57 7.37 11.05 8.56
CA GLU A 57 7.31 11.65 9.89
C GLU A 57 6.05 11.29 10.68
N THR A 58 5.04 10.70 10.04
CA THR A 58 3.75 10.33 10.65
C THR A 58 3.61 8.83 10.91
N LEU A 59 4.63 8.04 10.53
CA LEU A 59 4.61 6.59 10.68
C LEU A 59 4.86 6.17 12.13
N GLU A 60 3.84 5.59 12.74
CA GLU A 60 3.89 5.05 14.09
C GLU A 60 3.71 3.53 14.04
N PRO A 61 4.62 2.72 14.62
CA PRO A 61 4.45 1.27 14.67
C PRO A 61 3.22 0.92 15.51
N VAL A 62 2.44 -0.05 15.06
CA VAL A 62 1.21 -0.47 15.75
C VAL A 62 1.13 -1.98 15.91
N ASN A 63 0.40 -2.42 16.94
CA ASN A 63 0.04 -3.82 17.10
C ASN A 63 -1.27 -4.09 16.36
N ILE A 64 -1.24 -4.93 15.32
CA ILE A 64 -2.45 -5.23 14.53
C ILE A 64 -3.55 -5.92 15.33
N ASN A 65 -3.21 -6.59 16.44
CA ASN A 65 -4.20 -7.26 17.29
C ASN A 65 -5.16 -6.27 17.97
N ASP A 66 -4.83 -4.98 17.97
CA ASP A 66 -5.66 -3.92 18.56
C ASP A 66 -6.75 -3.42 17.59
N PHE A 67 -6.71 -3.84 16.31
CA PHE A 67 -7.68 -3.45 15.29
C PHE A 67 -8.78 -4.52 15.14
N ARG A 68 -9.96 -4.10 14.66
CA ARG A 68 -11.09 -5.02 14.41
C ARG A 68 -10.88 -5.84 13.14
N GLU A 69 -10.17 -5.27 12.18
CA GLU A 69 -9.86 -5.87 10.89
C GLU A 69 -8.71 -6.88 11.01
N ASP A 70 -8.88 -8.07 10.42
CA ASP A 70 -7.83 -9.09 10.39
C ASP A 70 -6.79 -8.79 9.30
N TYR A 71 -5.86 -7.90 9.63
CA TYR A 71 -4.74 -7.54 8.75
C TYR A 71 -3.83 -8.73 8.44
N GLY A 72 -3.80 -9.78 9.29
CA GLY A 72 -3.07 -11.01 9.02
C GLY A 72 -3.67 -11.77 7.84
N TYR A 73 -5.00 -11.92 7.83
CA TYR A 73 -5.73 -12.51 6.70
C TYR A 73 -5.57 -11.68 5.41
N LEU A 74 -5.67 -10.35 5.51
CA LEU A 74 -5.49 -9.47 4.33
C LEU A 74 -4.08 -9.61 3.74
N LEU A 75 -3.05 -9.69 4.59
CA LEU A 75 -1.67 -9.89 4.17
C LEU A 75 -1.48 -11.25 3.48
N SER A 76 -2.00 -12.34 4.06
CA SER A 76 -1.96 -13.67 3.44
C SER A 76 -2.63 -13.65 2.07
N ARG A 77 -3.82 -13.05 1.98
CA ARG A 77 -4.56 -12.91 0.72
C ARG A 77 -3.79 -12.10 -0.32
N HIS A 78 -3.05 -11.06 0.08
CA HIS A 78 -2.22 -10.30 -0.84
C HIS A 78 -1.13 -11.17 -1.46
N TYR A 79 -0.44 -11.99 -0.66
CA TYR A 79 0.61 -12.89 -1.15
C TYR A 79 0.08 -14.08 -1.95
N ASP A 80 -1.09 -14.59 -1.61
CA ASP A 80 -1.74 -15.71 -2.30
C ASP A 80 -2.34 -15.32 -3.66
N LYS A 81 -2.40 -14.02 -3.99
CA LYS A 81 -2.87 -13.58 -5.31
C LYS A 81 -1.99 -14.18 -6.41
N PRO A 82 -2.56 -14.95 -7.35
CA PRO A 82 -1.78 -15.46 -8.46
C PRO A 82 -1.25 -14.26 -9.24
N LYS A 83 0.09 -14.11 -9.31
CA LYS A 83 0.74 -13.09 -10.14
C LYS A 83 0.09 -13.14 -11.51
N ALA A 84 -0.61 -12.08 -11.90
CA ALA A 84 -1.29 -12.02 -13.18
C ALA A 84 -0.28 -12.40 -14.26
N LYS A 85 -0.48 -13.56 -14.91
CA LYS A 85 0.37 -13.98 -16.03
C LYS A 85 0.30 -12.85 -17.05
N LYS A 86 1.43 -12.19 -17.34
CA LYS A 86 1.51 -11.22 -18.44
C LYS A 86 0.89 -11.89 -19.65
N LYS A 87 -0.19 -11.32 -20.20
CA LYS A 87 -0.80 -11.81 -21.45
C LYS A 87 0.31 -11.82 -22.50
N HIS A 88 0.81 -13.00 -22.85
CA HIS A 88 1.74 -13.15 -23.96
C HIS A 88 0.92 -12.89 -25.23
N TRP A 89 1.10 -11.72 -25.85
CA TRP A 89 0.50 -11.46 -27.15
C TRP A 89 1.24 -12.34 -28.17
N TYR A 90 0.53 -13.30 -28.77
CA TYR A 90 1.06 -14.04 -29.91
C TYR A 90 0.99 -13.12 -31.13
N ASN A 91 2.14 -12.64 -31.58
CA ASN A 91 2.24 -12.01 -32.89
C ASN A 91 2.25 -13.13 -33.94
N PHE A 92 1.08 -13.50 -34.46
CA PHE A 92 1.02 -14.28 -35.69
C PHE A 92 1.47 -13.37 -36.83
N LYS A 93 2.69 -13.59 -37.33
CA LYS A 93 3.10 -13.09 -38.64
C LYS A 93 2.43 -14.00 -39.68
N GLY A 94 1.56 -13.40 -40.49
CA GLY A 94 0.95 -14.06 -41.65
C GLY A 94 1.95 -14.36 -42.75
#